data_AF-A0A7C7XUG3-F1
#
_entry.id   AF-A0A7C7XUG3-F1
#
_cell.length_a   1.000
_cell.length_b   1.000
_cell.length_c   1.000
_cell.angle_alpha   90.00
_cell.angle_beta   90.00
_cell.angle_gamma   90.00
#
_symmetry.space_group_name_H-M   'P 1'
#
loop_
_entity.id
_entity.type
_entity.pdbx_description
1 polymer ?
#
loop_
_entity_poly.entity_id
_entity_poly.type
_entity_poly.pdbx_seq_one_letter_code
_entity_poly.pdbx_strand_id
1 'polypeptide(L)'
;MTVGAMTEFGVAPDSVTPDGEPPLGEACNIHDGGGRYVSLIGLNGRFHSPTDRWPDAVNLERLVKQTRAFTVVARRLAENPK
;
A
#
# COMPACT_ATOMS: atom_id res chain seq x y z
N MET A 1 4.32 12.82 -3.83
CA MET A 1 5.05 11.95 -4.79
C MET A 1 4.33 10.62 -4.99
N THR A 2 4.00 9.90 -3.91
CA THR A 2 3.38 8.56 -3.97
C THR A 2 1.94 8.55 -4.51
N VAL A 3 1.06 9.40 -3.96
CA VAL A 3 -0.35 9.48 -4.41
C VAL A 3 -0.47 9.85 -5.89
N GLY A 4 0.36 10.80 -6.36
CA GLY A 4 0.36 11.20 -7.78
C GLY A 4 0.85 10.12 -8.75
N ALA A 5 1.64 9.15 -8.30
CA ALA A 5 2.01 7.99 -9.11
C ALA A 5 0.89 6.94 -9.15
N MET A 6 0.08 6.83 -8.10
CA MET A 6 -1.06 5.91 -8.06
C MET A 6 -2.18 6.36 -9.02
N THR A 7 -2.44 7.67 -9.09
CA THR A 7 -3.49 8.23 -9.96
C THR A 7 -3.22 8.00 -11.45
N GLU A 8 -1.95 7.89 -11.87
CA GLU A 8 -1.55 7.53 -13.24
C GLU A 8 -2.13 6.18 -13.69
N PHE A 9 -2.34 5.27 -12.74
CA PHE A 9 -2.89 3.92 -12.99
C PHE A 9 -4.38 3.81 -12.62
N GLY A 10 -5.05 4.93 -12.39
CA GLY A 10 -6.45 4.95 -11.95
C GLY A 10 -6.64 4.33 -10.55
N VAL A 11 -5.60 4.34 -9.72
CA VAL A 11 -5.65 3.90 -8.32
C VAL A 11 -5.63 5.13 -7.43
N ALA A 12 -6.61 5.23 -6.53
CA ALA A 12 -6.59 6.20 -5.45
C ALA A 12 -6.57 5.45 -4.11
N PRO A 13 -5.83 5.96 -3.11
CA PRO A 13 -5.98 5.46 -1.75
C PRO A 13 -7.39 5.81 -1.24
N ASP A 14 -8.03 4.87 -0.55
CA ASP A 14 -9.31 5.12 0.11
C ASP A 14 -9.13 6.08 1.30
N SER A 15 -7.97 6.04 1.95
CA SER A 15 -7.53 6.97 3.00
C SER A 15 -6.01 7.14 2.98
N VAL A 16 -5.53 8.27 3.50
CA VAL A 16 -4.10 8.55 3.68
C VAL A 16 -3.88 8.91 5.14
N THR A 17 -3.00 8.15 5.80
CA THR A 17 -2.57 8.47 7.17
C THR A 17 -1.71 9.74 7.15
N PRO A 18 -2.00 10.75 8.00
CA PRO A 18 -1.15 11.93 8.13
C PRO A 18 0.29 11.57 8.49
N ASP A 19 1.24 12.38 8.03
CA ASP A 19 2.65 12.20 8.38
C ASP A 19 2.85 12.30 9.90
N GLY A 20 3.63 11.37 10.47
CA GLY A 20 3.96 11.33 11.89
C GLY A 20 2.94 10.59 12.77
N GLU A 21 1.77 10.24 12.25
CA GLU A 21 0.84 9.36 12.96
C GLU A 21 1.36 7.91 12.98
N PRO A 22 1.13 7.15 14.07
CA PRO A 22 1.49 5.74 14.12
C PRO A 22 0.76 4.96 13.02
N PRO A 23 1.48 4.14 12.22
CA PRO A 23 0.84 3.32 11.21
C PRO A 23 0.13 2.13 11.86
N LEU A 24 -0.58 1.33 11.08
CA LEU A 24 -1.05 0.01 11.50
C LEU A 24 -0.07 -1.08 11.01
N GLY A 25 -0.18 -2.27 11.60
CA GLY A 25 0.58 -3.45 11.16
C GLY A 25 2.09 -3.32 11.41
N GLU A 26 2.87 -4.02 10.58
CA GLU A 26 4.33 -4.16 10.78
C GLU A 26 5.12 -2.87 10.56
N ALA A 27 4.52 -1.88 9.89
CA ALA A 27 5.14 -0.58 9.69
C ALA A 27 5.39 0.16 11.02
N CYS A 28 4.70 -0.20 12.12
CA CYS A 28 4.92 0.38 13.44
C CYS A 28 6.38 0.23 13.87
N ASN A 29 7.01 -0.92 13.63
CA ASN A 29 8.39 -1.13 14.08
C ASN A 29 9.39 -0.20 13.35
N ILE A 30 9.11 0.14 12.08
CA ILE A 30 9.93 1.08 11.33
C ILE A 30 9.68 2.51 11.82
N HIS A 31 8.42 2.86 12.10
CA HIS A 31 8.05 4.16 12.66
C HIS A 31 8.71 4.41 14.03
N ASP A 32 8.60 3.46 14.95
CA ASP A 32 9.17 3.55 16.30
C ASP A 32 10.71 3.67 16.26
N GLY A 33 11.35 3.09 15.23
CA GLY A 33 12.78 3.24 14.97
C GLY A 33 13.18 4.53 14.25
N GLY A 34 12.24 5.43 13.93
CA GLY A 34 12.51 6.67 13.19
C GLY A 34 12.85 6.45 11.70
N GLY A 35 12.52 5.28 11.14
CA GLY A 35 12.77 4.95 9.75
C GLY A 35 11.82 5.64 8.78
N ARG A 36 12.24 5.77 7.52
CA ARG A 36 11.37 6.25 6.42
C ARG A 36 10.70 5.06 5.77
N TYR A 37 9.39 5.13 5.61
CA TYR A 37 8.61 4.05 5.01
C TYR A 37 7.42 4.59 4.22
N VAL A 38 6.87 3.73 3.36
CA VAL A 38 5.53 3.86 2.79
C VAL A 38 4.84 2.54 3.10
N SER A 39 3.74 2.58 3.85
CA SER A 39 2.94 1.39 4.14
C SER A 39 1.65 1.41 3.31
N LEU A 40 1.21 0.22 2.91
CA LEU A 40 0.00 0.01 2.12
C LEU A 40 -0.85 -0.99 2.87
N ILE A 41 -2.04 -0.58 3.26
CA ILE A 41 -2.95 -1.43 4.01
C ILE A 41 -4.25 -1.54 3.24
N GLY A 42 -4.57 -2.77 2.85
CA GLY A 42 -5.87 -3.13 2.31
C GLY A 42 -6.80 -3.57 3.44
N LEU A 43 -8.10 -3.40 3.22
CA LEU A 43 -9.14 -3.98 4.05
C LEU A 43 -9.83 -5.10 3.27
N ASN A 44 -10.00 -6.25 3.91
CA ASN A 44 -10.75 -7.39 3.40
C ASN A 44 -11.65 -7.90 4.52
N GLY A 45 -12.96 -7.95 4.30
CA GLY A 45 -13.92 -8.45 5.29
C GLY A 45 -13.75 -9.95 5.62
N ARG A 46 -12.97 -10.67 4.81
CA ARG A 46 -12.59 -12.07 5.07
C ARG A 46 -11.26 -12.20 5.79
N PHE A 47 -10.52 -11.13 6.05
CA PHE A 47 -9.23 -11.22 6.74
C PHE A 47 -9.36 -11.99 8.07
N HIS A 48 -8.43 -12.90 8.35
CA HIS A 48 -8.47 -13.89 9.44
C HIS A 48 -9.58 -14.97 9.37
N SER A 49 -10.37 -15.01 8.30
CA SER A 49 -11.35 -16.09 8.06
C SER A 49 -10.72 -17.25 7.28
N PRO A 50 -11.15 -18.51 7.49
CA PRO A 50 -10.82 -19.62 6.61
C PRO A 50 -11.24 -19.41 5.14
N THR A 51 -12.13 -18.45 4.88
CA THR A 51 -12.60 -18.08 3.53
C THR A 51 -11.77 -16.98 2.86
N ASP A 52 -10.70 -16.50 3.51
CA ASP A 52 -9.71 -15.63 2.87
C ASP A 52 -8.83 -16.44 1.91
N ARG A 53 -9.41 -16.85 0.78
CA ARG A 53 -8.79 -17.75 -0.17
C ARG A 53 -9.00 -17.26 -1.59
N TRP A 54 -7.99 -17.50 -2.41
CA TRP A 54 -8.13 -17.41 -3.85
C TRP A 54 -9.15 -18.45 -4.36
N PRO A 55 -9.95 -18.15 -5.40
CA PRO A 55 -10.07 -16.84 -6.05
C PRO A 55 -11.03 -15.88 -5.33
N ASP A 56 -11.88 -16.39 -4.45
CA ASP A 56 -13.08 -15.69 -3.98
C ASP A 56 -12.80 -14.43 -3.14
N ALA A 57 -11.66 -14.38 -2.46
CA ALA A 57 -11.24 -13.23 -1.65
C ALA A 57 -10.44 -12.17 -2.42
N VAL A 58 -10.12 -12.40 -3.71
CA VAL A 58 -9.22 -11.53 -4.47
C VAL A 58 -9.93 -10.90 -5.66
N ASN A 59 -9.97 -9.56 -5.70
CA ASN A 59 -10.31 -8.83 -6.91
C ASN A 59 -9.06 -8.70 -7.80
N LEU A 60 -8.95 -9.55 -8.81
CA LEU A 60 -7.77 -9.62 -9.68
C LEU A 60 -7.55 -8.31 -10.47
N GLU A 61 -8.61 -7.66 -10.95
CA GLU A 61 -8.48 -6.40 -11.70
C GLU A 61 -7.89 -5.30 -10.80
N ARG A 62 -8.39 -5.17 -9.57
CA ARG A 62 -7.88 -4.20 -8.59
C ARG A 62 -6.43 -4.51 -8.22
N LEU A 63 -6.11 -5.79 -7.99
CA LEU A 63 -4.75 -6.23 -7.66
C LEU A 63 -3.76 -5.84 -8.77
N VAL A 64 -4.09 -6.10 -10.04
CA VAL A 64 -3.21 -5.75 -11.17
C VAL A 64 -2.95 -4.25 -11.27
N LYS A 65 -3.99 -3.40 -11.10
CA LYS A 65 -3.83 -1.94 -11.11
C LYS A 65 -2.93 -1.47 -9.95
N GLN A 66 -3.15 -2.00 -8.75
CA GLN A 66 -2.34 -1.67 -7.57
C GLN A 66 -0.88 -2.09 -7.75
N THR A 67 -0.62 -3.31 -8.22
CA THR A 67 0.75 -3.79 -8.47
C THR A 67 1.49 -2.87 -9.42
N ARG A 68 0.88 -2.47 -10.56
CA ARG A 68 1.50 -1.55 -11.52
C ARG A 68 1.84 -0.19 -10.90
N ALA A 69 0.89 0.40 -10.18
CA ALA A 69 1.08 1.67 -9.48
C ALA A 69 2.27 1.62 -8.52
N PHE A 70 2.34 0.59 -7.69
CA PHE A 70 3.38 0.49 -6.66
C PHE A 70 4.75 0.10 -7.21
N THR A 71 4.82 -0.65 -8.31
CA THR A 71 6.08 -0.84 -9.04
C THR A 71 6.67 0.50 -9.49
N VAL A 72 5.84 1.41 -10.02
CA VAL A 72 6.31 2.74 -10.43
C VAL A 72 6.72 3.61 -9.24
N VAL A 73 5.95 3.57 -8.14
CA VAL A 73 6.33 4.26 -6.89
C VAL A 73 7.70 3.78 -6.41
N ALA A 74 7.89 2.46 -6.29
CA ALA A 74 9.14 1.87 -5.83
C ALA A 74 10.31 2.27 -6.73
N ARG A 75 10.13 2.22 -8.06
CA ARG A 75 11.15 2.65 -9.02
C ARG A 75 11.53 4.12 -8.83
N ARG A 76 10.54 5.03 -8.73
CA ARG A 76 10.80 6.47 -8.56
C ARG A 76 11.53 6.78 -7.25
N LEU A 77 11.21 6.07 -6.18
CA LEU A 77 11.91 6.18 -4.89
C LEU A 77 13.35 5.67 -4.97
N ALA A 78 13.58 4.59 -5.72
CA ALA A 78 14.92 4.04 -5.94
C ALA A 78 15.79 4.93 -6.85
N GLU A 79 15.19 5.60 -7.84
CA GLU A 79 15.87 6.54 -8.74
C GLU A 79 16.23 7.86 -8.06
N ASN A 80 15.49 8.25 -7.00
CA ASN A 80 15.73 9.47 -6.23
C ASN A 80 15.80 9.17 -4.72
N PRO A 81 16.82 8.43 -4.26
CA PRO A 81 17.00 8.18 -2.85
C PRO A 81 17.33 9.52 -2.18
N LYS A 82 16.42 9.99 -1.31
CA LYS A 82 16.67 11.15 -0.46
C LYS A 82 17.75 10.86 0.56
#